data_AF-A0A814SC96-F1
#
_entry.id   AF-A0A814SC96-F1
#
_cell.length_a   1.000
_cell.length_b   1.000
_cell.length_c   1.000
_cell.angle_alpha   90.00
_cell.angle_beta   90.00
_cell.angle_gamma   90.00
#
_symmetry.space_group_name_H-M   'P 1'
#
loop_
_entity.id
_entity.type
_entity.pdbx_description
1 polymer ?
#
loop_
_entity_poly.entity_id
_entity_poly.type
_entity_poly.pdbx_seq_one_letter_code
_entity_poly.pdbx_strand_id
1 'polypeptide(L)'
;MHCCDFNSCMSSVKPSIQLVAVCQKENVTPFDKRQIPINIDENLIMKLQVDDSSITCDRHYWNKTNKTYETFIKSYEKLTSEELDEALCVSISQIKEYIRHCVPCIGCRTSVENFIKTLIEHHHPGLEPLIMNEKGSITVKKMYSSNPDNIYTLCYIHGSKLNSFIESIPKSKKNRRCNIHLLDKSKSINDWEIVWDMMNKECRNEVTLVEADSLLDTLENYLRKHKFCSECKLKVLEAYDLLMDNTDYKHQEQKGFCSALYEGLRACTNDKHIHVDPNKEFLSNLISRAELEIRDSRRERHAKTLDIAQEEILTCIGIYLFERFDKIYRTIRSEEQTWKLLFYIAIDCLRLSMILN
;
A
#
# COMPACT_ATOMS: atom_id res chain seq x y z
N MET A 1 -37.14 0.83 20.26
CA MET A 1 -37.18 -0.41 19.46
C MET A 1 -37.22 -0.02 18.00
N HIS A 2 -36.05 -0.01 17.36
CA HIS A 2 -35.75 -0.19 15.93
C HIS A 2 -34.32 0.32 15.73
N CYS A 3 -33.36 -0.61 15.81
CA CYS A 3 -32.04 -0.44 15.26
C CYS A 3 -32.19 -0.19 13.76
N CYS A 4 -31.71 0.94 13.25
CA CYS A 4 -31.43 1.06 11.83
C CYS A 4 -30.12 0.30 11.57
N ASP A 5 -30.25 -0.73 10.73
CA ASP A 5 -29.18 -1.58 10.27
C ASP A 5 -28.03 -0.77 9.66
N PHE A 6 -26.88 -0.82 10.32
CA PHE A 6 -25.61 -0.22 9.89
C PHE A 6 -25.02 -0.86 8.61
N ASN A 7 -25.67 -1.91 8.09
CA ASN A 7 -25.14 -2.78 7.04
C ASN A 7 -25.67 -2.50 5.62
N SER A 8 -26.61 -1.57 5.41
CA SER A 8 -27.20 -1.33 4.08
C SER A 8 -26.55 -0.21 3.25
N CYS A 9 -25.51 0.46 3.75
CA CYS A 9 -24.86 1.60 3.06
C CYS A 9 -23.39 1.34 2.64
N MET A 10 -22.96 0.08 2.54
CA MET A 10 -21.56 -0.26 2.21
C MET A 10 -21.24 -0.37 0.71
N SER A 11 -22.18 -0.07 -0.20
CA SER A 11 -21.99 -0.24 -1.65
C SER A 11 -21.31 0.94 -2.36
N SER A 12 -20.75 1.92 -1.65
CA SER A 12 -19.93 3.00 -2.27
C SER A 12 -18.91 3.65 -1.33
N VAL A 13 -18.34 2.90 -0.39
CA VAL A 13 -17.30 3.44 0.49
C VAL A 13 -15.99 3.53 -0.30
N LYS A 14 -15.57 4.75 -0.64
CA LYS A 14 -14.22 5.01 -1.18
C LYS A 14 -13.18 4.36 -0.25
N PRO A 15 -12.15 3.70 -0.78
CA PRO A 15 -11.12 3.09 0.05
C PRO A 15 -10.46 4.18 0.91
N SER A 16 -10.16 3.86 2.18
CA SER A 16 -9.54 4.81 3.13
C SER A 16 -8.15 5.28 2.71
N ILE A 17 -7.61 4.75 1.62
CA ILE A 17 -6.28 4.99 1.09
C ILE A 17 -6.29 4.90 -0.44
N GLN A 18 -5.48 5.72 -1.11
CA GLN A 18 -5.30 5.72 -2.57
C GLN A 18 -3.83 5.89 -2.96
N LEU A 19 -3.41 5.31 -4.09
CA LEU A 19 -2.10 5.55 -4.71
C LEU A 19 -2.24 6.69 -5.72
N VAL A 20 -1.78 7.88 -5.33
CA VAL A 20 -2.10 9.14 -6.01
C VAL A 20 -0.99 9.68 -6.92
N ALA A 21 0.21 9.14 -6.82
CA ALA A 21 1.33 9.50 -7.69
C ALA A 21 2.39 8.40 -7.67
N VAL A 22 3.21 8.39 -8.72
CA VAL A 22 4.42 7.57 -8.84
C VAL A 22 5.56 8.45 -9.32
N CYS A 23 6.73 8.27 -8.74
CA CYS A 23 7.92 9.08 -9.03
C CYS A 23 9.16 8.20 -9.01
N GLN A 24 10.14 8.55 -9.84
CA GLN A 24 11.50 8.04 -9.69
C GLN A 24 12.10 8.56 -8.38
N LYS A 25 12.89 7.74 -7.69
CA LYS A 25 13.52 8.08 -6.39
C LYS A 25 14.37 9.35 -6.45
N GLU A 26 14.96 9.63 -7.60
CA GLU A 26 15.78 10.81 -7.83
C GLU A 26 14.97 12.10 -7.99
N ASN A 27 13.68 11.97 -8.35
CA ASN A 27 12.78 13.09 -8.69
C ASN A 27 11.52 13.08 -7.81
N VAL A 28 11.65 12.72 -6.53
CA VAL A 28 10.53 12.69 -5.60
C VAL A 28 10.07 14.12 -5.31
N THR A 29 8.86 14.44 -5.76
CA THR A 29 8.20 15.70 -5.39
C THR A 29 7.80 15.68 -3.92
N PRO A 30 7.74 16.85 -3.23
CA PRO A 30 7.33 16.92 -1.83
C PRO A 30 6.01 16.21 -1.55
N PHE A 31 5.89 15.63 -0.35
CA PHE A 31 4.67 14.97 0.09
C PHE A 31 3.68 15.99 0.63
N ASP A 32 2.40 15.84 0.26
CA ASP A 32 1.31 16.61 0.87
C ASP A 32 0.89 16.00 2.21
N LYS A 33 -0.04 16.69 2.90
CA LYS A 33 -0.67 16.18 4.12
C LYS A 33 -1.14 14.73 3.93
N ARG A 34 -0.79 13.86 4.88
CA ARG A 34 -1.24 12.46 4.90
C ARG A 34 -0.85 11.62 3.68
N GLN A 35 0.12 12.08 2.90
CA GLN A 35 0.79 11.21 1.93
C GLN A 35 1.92 10.47 2.62
N ILE A 36 2.20 9.22 2.20
CA ILE A 36 3.29 8.39 2.72
C ILE A 36 4.05 7.79 1.54
N PRO A 37 5.40 7.76 1.55
CA PRO A 37 6.16 7.06 0.54
C PRO A 37 5.99 5.54 0.63
N ILE A 38 5.77 4.90 -0.51
CA ILE A 38 5.85 3.45 -0.68
C ILE A 38 6.96 3.14 -1.67
N ASN A 39 7.95 2.36 -1.25
CA ASN A 39 8.95 1.81 -2.15
C ASN A 39 8.36 0.61 -2.90
N ILE A 40 8.23 0.74 -4.22
CA ILE A 40 7.69 -0.32 -5.07
C ILE A 40 8.84 -1.18 -5.61
N ASP A 41 9.86 -0.55 -6.18
CA ASP A 41 11.04 -1.19 -6.76
C ASP A 41 12.32 -0.40 -6.41
N GLU A 42 13.46 -0.76 -7.03
CA GLU A 42 14.76 -0.13 -6.74
C GLU A 42 14.76 1.36 -7.03
N ASN A 43 14.05 1.81 -8.07
CA ASN A 43 14.04 3.20 -8.51
C ASN A 43 12.69 3.90 -8.37
N LEU A 44 11.61 3.17 -8.00
CA LEU A 44 10.26 3.71 -7.97
C LEU A 44 9.69 3.89 -6.56
N ILE A 45 9.14 5.08 -6.31
CA ILE A 45 8.34 5.41 -5.13
C ILE A 45 6.93 5.79 -5.57
N MET A 46 5.93 5.27 -4.85
CA MET A 46 4.56 5.75 -4.96
C MET A 46 4.16 6.58 -3.74
N LYS A 47 3.25 7.52 -3.96
CA LYS A 47 2.62 8.29 -2.89
C LYS A 47 1.29 7.66 -2.49
N LEU A 48 1.22 7.21 -1.25
CA LEU A 48 0.02 6.69 -0.63
C LEU A 48 -0.72 7.80 0.10
N GLN A 49 -1.88 8.22 -0.40
CA GLN A 49 -2.75 9.19 0.27
C GLN A 49 -3.67 8.46 1.25
N VAL A 50 -3.63 8.84 2.53
CA VAL A 50 -4.64 8.44 3.51
C VAL A 50 -5.83 9.40 3.42
N ASP A 51 -7.04 8.86 3.30
CA ASP A 51 -8.27 9.61 3.07
C ASP A 51 -8.63 10.50 4.27
N ASP A 52 -9.09 11.71 3.97
CA ASP A 52 -9.49 12.71 4.93
C ASP A 52 -10.66 12.24 5.80
N SER A 53 -11.58 11.44 5.24
CA SER A 53 -12.77 10.95 5.97
C SER A 53 -12.46 10.10 7.20
N SER A 54 -11.28 9.47 7.23
CA SER A 54 -10.86 8.62 8.35
C SER A 54 -10.45 9.42 9.60
N ILE A 55 -10.15 10.72 9.42
CA ILE A 55 -9.55 11.62 10.42
C ILE A 55 -10.28 12.98 10.50
N THR A 56 -11.32 13.23 9.68
CA THR A 56 -11.98 14.54 9.62
C THR A 56 -12.53 14.92 10.99
N CYS A 57 -11.97 16.01 11.53
CA CYS A 57 -12.56 16.77 12.64
C CYS A 57 -13.80 17.57 12.20
N ASP A 58 -14.03 17.67 10.88
CA ASP A 58 -15.01 18.56 10.25
C ASP A 58 -16.45 18.01 10.26
N ARG A 59 -16.66 16.75 10.66
CA ARG A 59 -18.00 16.16 10.76
C ARG A 59 -18.39 15.95 12.22
N HIS A 60 -18.99 16.98 12.81
CA HIS A 60 -19.53 16.99 14.17
C HIS A 60 -20.76 16.07 14.32
N TYR A 61 -20.56 14.75 14.22
CA TYR A 61 -21.62 13.76 14.52
C TYR A 61 -21.79 13.50 16.02
N TRP A 62 -21.06 14.18 16.90
CA TRP A 62 -21.25 14.08 18.34
C TRP A 62 -22.19 15.16 18.84
N ASN A 63 -23.08 14.77 19.74
CA ASN A 63 -24.01 15.67 20.37
C ASN A 63 -23.24 16.63 21.32
N LYS A 64 -23.25 17.93 21.03
CA LYS A 64 -22.63 18.97 21.87
C LYS A 64 -23.28 19.11 23.25
N THR A 65 -24.47 18.53 23.47
CA THR A 65 -25.11 18.44 24.79
C THR A 65 -24.66 17.21 25.59
N ASN A 66 -23.68 16.45 25.10
CA ASN A 66 -23.09 15.36 25.86
C ASN A 66 -22.27 15.92 27.02
N LYS A 67 -22.56 15.44 28.24
CA LYS A 67 -21.85 15.79 29.49
C LYS A 67 -20.32 15.67 29.37
N THR A 68 -19.81 14.69 28.62
CA THR A 68 -18.37 14.51 28.39
C THR A 68 -17.78 15.68 27.61
N TYR A 69 -18.48 16.14 26.58
CA TYR A 69 -18.06 17.29 25.77
C TYR A 69 -18.13 18.59 26.59
N GLU A 70 -19.22 18.81 27.33
CA GLU A 70 -19.35 19.99 28.21
C GLU A 70 -18.24 20.04 29.27
N THR A 71 -17.87 18.89 29.83
CA THR A 71 -16.78 18.81 30.80
C THR A 71 -15.45 19.11 30.14
N PHE A 72 -15.21 18.57 28.94
CA PHE A 72 -14.01 18.85 28.16
C PHE A 72 -13.86 20.34 27.84
N ILE A 73 -14.91 21.00 27.33
CA ILE A 73 -14.86 22.43 26.99
C ILE A 73 -14.52 23.27 28.22
N LYS A 74 -15.15 22.99 29.37
CA LYS A 74 -14.86 23.69 30.63
C LYS A 74 -13.42 23.51 31.10
N SER A 75 -12.78 22.37 30.81
CA SER A 75 -11.37 22.16 31.12
C SER A 75 -10.48 22.88 30.11
N TYR A 76 -10.79 22.76 28.81
CA TYR A 76 -10.03 23.39 27.73
C TYR A 76 -9.98 24.92 27.88
N GLU A 77 -11.11 25.58 28.21
CA GLU A 77 -11.19 27.03 28.37
C GLU A 77 -10.40 27.58 29.58
N LYS A 78 -9.98 26.71 30.51
CA LYS A 78 -9.14 27.11 31.66
C LYS A 78 -7.66 27.12 31.32
N LEU A 79 -7.25 26.43 30.27
CA LEU A 79 -5.85 26.31 29.88
C LEU A 79 -5.40 27.59 29.17
N THR A 80 -4.27 28.12 29.60
CA THR A 80 -3.51 29.11 28.84
C THR A 80 -2.94 28.49 27.55
N SER A 81 -2.47 29.31 26.62
CA SER A 81 -1.85 28.80 25.39
C SER A 81 -0.62 27.93 25.67
N GLU A 82 0.16 28.26 26.71
CA GLU A 82 1.36 27.51 27.08
C GLU A 82 0.99 26.16 27.71
N GLU A 83 0.03 26.15 28.64
CA GLU A 83 -0.48 24.92 29.25
C GLU A 83 -1.14 24.00 28.22
N LEU A 84 -1.84 24.57 27.23
CA LEU A 84 -2.42 23.80 26.14
C LEU A 84 -1.35 23.16 25.25
N ASP A 85 -0.31 23.92 24.89
CA ASP A 85 0.81 23.41 24.08
C ASP A 85 1.57 22.30 24.83
N GLU A 86 1.73 22.42 26.15
CA GLU A 86 2.32 21.37 27.01
C GLU A 86 1.41 20.13 27.10
N ALA A 87 0.12 20.33 27.34
CA ALA A 87 -0.86 19.24 27.41
C ALA A 87 -1.00 18.48 26.08
N LEU A 88 -0.79 19.17 24.95
CA LEU A 88 -0.80 18.61 23.59
C LEU A 88 0.61 18.26 23.08
N CYS A 89 1.54 17.92 23.97
CA CYS A 89 2.89 17.48 23.60
C CYS A 89 3.22 16.14 24.24
N VAL A 90 3.66 15.17 23.44
CA VAL A 90 4.11 13.86 23.93
C VAL A 90 5.43 13.46 23.30
N SER A 91 6.39 13.05 24.12
CA SER A 91 7.71 12.63 23.63
C SER A 91 7.65 11.30 22.89
N ILE A 92 8.57 11.10 21.94
CA ILE A 92 8.74 9.81 21.25
C ILE A 92 9.03 8.68 22.25
N SER A 93 9.74 8.96 23.35
CA SER A 93 10.02 7.98 24.40
C SER A 93 8.74 7.47 25.07
N GLN A 94 7.78 8.36 25.38
CA GLN A 94 6.47 7.99 25.92
C GLN A 94 5.68 7.14 24.91
N ILE A 95 5.69 7.52 23.63
CA ILE A 95 5.02 6.76 22.56
C ILE A 95 5.60 5.35 22.45
N LYS A 96 6.93 5.23 22.42
CA LYS A 96 7.63 3.93 22.34
C LYS A 96 7.28 3.03 23.52
N GLU A 97 7.25 3.59 24.73
CA GLU A 97 6.87 2.83 25.91
C GLU A 97 5.41 2.39 25.85
N TYR A 98 4.50 3.28 25.44
CA TYR A 98 3.09 2.95 25.28
C TYR A 98 2.85 1.83 24.24
N ILE A 99 3.52 1.91 23.08
CA ILE A 99 3.47 0.87 22.03
C ILE A 99 3.89 -0.50 22.58
N ARG A 100 4.93 -0.56 23.44
CA ARG A 100 5.42 -1.82 24.01
C ARG A 100 4.38 -2.51 24.87
N HIS A 101 3.54 -1.74 25.57
CA HIS A 101 2.47 -2.26 26.43
C HIS A 101 1.24 -2.69 25.62
N CYS A 102 0.84 -1.90 24.62
CA CYS A 102 -0.43 -2.10 23.91
C CYS A 102 -0.32 -3.01 22.67
N VAL A 103 0.85 -3.08 22.02
CA VAL A 103 1.00 -3.74 20.72
C VAL A 103 1.77 -5.06 20.87
N PRO A 104 1.12 -6.22 20.78
CA PRO A 104 1.79 -7.50 21.03
C PRO A 104 2.82 -7.86 19.94
N CYS A 105 2.59 -7.49 18.67
CA CYS A 105 3.45 -7.87 17.56
C CYS A 105 4.71 -6.99 17.49
N ILE A 106 5.89 -7.58 17.68
CA ILE A 106 7.19 -6.88 17.61
C ILE A 106 7.40 -6.21 16.25
N GLY A 107 7.02 -6.87 15.14
CA GLY A 107 7.13 -6.31 13.80
C GLY A 107 6.37 -4.99 13.65
N CYS A 108 5.15 -4.89 14.20
CA CYS A 108 4.38 -3.64 14.20
C CYS A 108 5.08 -2.54 14.98
N ARG A 109 5.70 -2.85 16.13
CA ARG A 109 6.44 -1.86 16.93
C ARG A 109 7.63 -1.33 16.14
N THR A 110 8.41 -2.22 15.55
CA THR A 110 9.58 -1.86 14.74
C THR A 110 9.19 -1.04 13.51
N SER A 111 8.10 -1.39 12.82
CA SER A 111 7.56 -0.60 11.71
C SER A 111 7.20 0.82 12.15
N VAL A 112 6.52 0.99 13.28
CA VAL A 112 6.18 2.32 13.82
C VAL A 112 7.44 3.11 14.19
N GLU A 113 8.43 2.48 14.82
CA GLU A 113 9.68 3.16 15.16
C GLU A 113 10.45 3.64 13.92
N ASN A 114 10.48 2.83 12.85
CA ASN A 114 11.11 3.23 11.60
C ASN A 114 10.33 4.33 10.88
N PHE A 115 9.00 4.28 10.96
CA PHE A 115 8.16 5.34 10.41
C PHE A 115 8.38 6.67 11.15
N ILE A 116 8.48 6.67 12.48
CA ILE A 116 8.85 7.84 13.28
C ILE A 116 10.18 8.45 12.81
N LYS A 117 11.22 7.62 12.56
CA LYS A 117 12.51 8.12 12.06
C LYS A 117 12.35 8.82 10.71
N THR A 118 11.63 8.19 9.79
CA THR A 118 11.34 8.75 8.45
C THR A 118 10.63 10.09 8.54
N LEU A 119 9.67 10.23 9.47
CA LEU A 119 8.94 11.48 9.68
C LEU A 119 9.84 12.61 10.20
N ILE A 120 10.82 12.29 11.05
CA ILE A 120 11.77 13.25 11.62
C ILE A 120 12.80 13.66 10.57
N GLU A 121 13.44 12.68 9.93
CA GLU A 121 14.52 12.89 8.95
C GLU A 121 14.08 13.74 7.75
N HIS A 122 12.80 13.64 7.36
CA HIS A 122 12.27 14.33 6.19
C HIS A 122 11.23 15.41 6.51
N HIS A 123 11.03 15.77 7.78
CA HIS A 123 10.00 16.73 8.22
C HIS A 123 8.63 16.50 7.56
N HIS A 124 8.24 15.24 7.50
CA HIS A 124 7.23 14.78 6.54
C HIS A 124 5.79 14.98 7.08
N PRO A 125 4.87 15.58 6.30
CA PRO A 125 3.51 15.94 6.75
C PRO A 125 2.51 14.77 6.78
N GLY A 126 3.02 13.53 6.69
CA GLY A 126 2.22 12.32 6.60
C GLY A 126 1.30 12.04 7.80
N LEU A 127 1.52 12.63 8.98
CA LEU A 127 0.68 12.43 10.17
C LEU A 127 -0.34 13.54 10.45
N GLU A 128 -0.45 14.55 9.59
CA GLU A 128 -1.33 15.71 9.84
C GLU A 128 -2.76 15.27 10.25
N PRO A 129 -3.37 15.81 11.34
CA PRO A 129 -3.04 17.03 12.06
C PRO A 129 -1.90 16.94 13.07
N LEU A 130 -1.33 15.75 13.28
CA LEU A 130 -0.19 15.56 14.16
C LEU A 130 1.11 15.92 13.44
N ILE A 131 2.02 16.58 14.15
CA ILE A 131 3.33 16.99 13.64
C ILE A 131 4.43 16.63 14.63
N MET A 132 5.62 16.37 14.11
CA MET A 132 6.84 16.25 14.90
C MET A 132 7.42 17.65 15.13
N ASN A 133 7.69 18.01 16.38
CA ASN A 133 8.40 19.25 16.70
C ASN A 133 9.93 19.04 16.70
N GLU A 134 10.69 20.14 16.69
CA GLU A 134 12.16 20.13 16.69
C GLU A 134 12.78 19.40 17.89
N LYS A 135 12.03 19.25 18.98
CA LYS A 135 12.45 18.58 20.21
C LYS A 135 12.26 17.05 20.15
N GLY A 136 11.75 16.51 19.03
CA GLY A 136 11.47 15.08 18.90
C GLY A 136 10.23 14.64 19.70
N SER A 137 9.20 15.48 19.77
CA SER A 137 7.89 15.17 20.35
C SER A 137 6.79 15.31 19.31
N ILE A 138 5.71 14.54 19.48
CA ILE A 138 4.49 14.71 18.69
C ILE A 138 3.60 15.76 19.34
N THR A 139 3.07 16.66 18.54
CA THR A 139 2.07 17.66 18.94
C THR A 139 1.00 17.83 17.85
N VAL A 140 -0.02 18.64 18.14
CA VAL A 140 -1.09 18.98 17.21
C VAL A 140 -0.75 20.30 16.51
N LYS A 141 -0.82 20.34 15.18
CA LYS A 141 -0.53 21.56 14.41
C LYS A 141 -1.47 22.69 14.83
N LYS A 142 -0.93 23.90 14.99
CA LYS A 142 -1.59 25.06 15.65
C LYS A 142 -2.97 25.42 15.11
N MET A 143 -3.16 25.31 13.79
CA MET A 143 -4.47 25.56 13.14
C MET A 143 -5.58 24.61 13.62
N TYR A 144 -5.22 23.42 14.11
CA TYR A 144 -6.15 22.45 14.66
C TYR A 144 -6.29 22.61 16.18
N SER A 145 -5.21 22.94 16.90
CA SER A 145 -5.24 23.05 18.36
C SER A 145 -6.02 24.25 18.88
N SER A 146 -6.16 25.31 18.08
CA SER A 146 -6.93 26.51 18.44
C SER A 146 -8.46 26.30 18.45
N ASN A 147 -8.95 25.19 17.90
CA ASN A 147 -10.38 24.87 17.91
C ASN A 147 -10.62 23.69 18.87
N PRO A 148 -11.34 23.89 19.98
CA PRO A 148 -11.62 22.81 20.93
C PRO A 148 -12.41 21.64 20.31
N ASP A 149 -13.25 21.90 19.29
CA ASP A 149 -13.96 20.83 18.59
C ASP A 149 -12.98 19.85 17.91
N ASN A 150 -11.89 20.36 17.34
CA ASN A 150 -10.87 19.53 16.70
C ASN A 150 -10.14 18.66 17.74
N ILE A 151 -9.75 19.26 18.86
CA ILE A 151 -9.08 18.53 19.95
C ILE A 151 -9.99 17.47 20.56
N TYR A 152 -11.27 17.80 20.79
CA TYR A 152 -12.25 16.83 21.26
C TYR A 152 -12.39 15.67 20.26
N THR A 153 -12.49 15.97 18.98
CA THR A 153 -12.57 14.95 17.92
C THR A 153 -11.38 14.02 17.95
N LEU A 154 -10.17 14.59 17.94
CA LEU A 154 -8.93 13.82 17.97
C LEU A 154 -8.90 12.94 19.22
N CYS A 155 -8.91 13.55 20.40
CA CYS A 155 -8.70 12.83 21.65
C CYS A 155 -9.85 11.85 21.96
N TYR A 156 -11.12 12.28 21.88
CA TYR A 156 -12.24 11.46 22.39
C TYR A 156 -12.92 10.61 21.31
N ILE A 157 -12.95 11.06 20.05
CA ILE A 157 -13.59 10.30 18.96
C ILE A 157 -12.58 9.39 18.25
N HIS A 158 -11.39 9.89 17.92
CA HIS A 158 -10.35 9.05 17.31
C HIS A 158 -9.56 8.26 18.35
N GLY A 159 -9.21 8.85 19.50
CA GLY A 159 -8.47 8.13 20.55
C GLY A 159 -9.21 6.90 21.10
N SER A 160 -10.53 6.95 21.17
CA SER A 160 -11.35 5.80 21.58
C SER A 160 -11.31 4.61 20.60
N LYS A 161 -10.84 4.80 19.37
CA LYS A 161 -10.72 3.74 18.35
C LYS A 161 -9.48 2.87 18.53
N LEU A 162 -8.51 3.27 19.36
CA LEU A 162 -7.23 2.56 19.50
C LEU A 162 -7.41 1.09 19.87
N ASN A 163 -8.18 0.82 20.93
CA ASN A 163 -8.37 -0.56 21.42
C ASN A 163 -9.07 -1.43 20.38
N SER A 164 -10.16 -0.93 19.79
CA SER A 164 -10.88 -1.62 18.71
C SER A 164 -9.97 -1.91 17.51
N PHE A 165 -9.11 -0.95 17.13
CA PHE A 165 -8.13 -1.16 16.07
C PHE A 165 -7.12 -2.25 16.42
N ILE A 166 -6.50 -2.21 17.61
CA ILE A 166 -5.53 -3.22 18.06
C ILE A 166 -6.14 -4.62 18.16
N GLU A 167 -7.42 -4.71 18.53
CA GLU A 167 -8.19 -5.95 18.57
C GLU A 167 -8.51 -6.48 17.17
N SER A 168 -8.78 -5.58 16.22
CA SER A 168 -9.07 -5.94 14.82
C SER A 168 -7.86 -6.49 14.05
N ILE A 169 -6.63 -6.17 14.49
CA ILE A 169 -5.40 -6.67 13.85
C ILE A 169 -5.39 -8.21 13.96
N PRO A 170 -5.46 -8.96 12.85
CA PRO A 170 -5.47 -10.41 12.89
C PRO A 170 -4.17 -10.94 13.49
N LYS A 171 -4.26 -11.76 14.54
CA LYS A 171 -3.12 -12.31 15.28
C LYS A 171 -3.03 -13.82 15.06
N SER A 172 -1.82 -14.33 14.85
CA SER A 172 -1.58 -15.78 14.92
C SER A 172 -1.72 -16.26 16.37
N LYS A 173 -2.51 -17.33 16.54
CA LYS A 173 -2.71 -18.03 17.81
C LYS A 173 -1.40 -18.56 18.41
N LYS A 174 -0.37 -18.81 17.59
CA LYS A 174 0.89 -19.41 18.03
C LYS A 174 1.93 -18.39 18.48
N ASN A 175 2.05 -17.25 17.79
CA ASN A 175 3.25 -16.39 17.91
C ASN A 175 2.97 -14.91 18.23
N ARG A 176 1.72 -14.50 18.52
CA ARG A 176 1.32 -13.09 18.76
C ARG A 176 1.68 -12.11 17.63
N ARG A 177 2.21 -12.59 16.49
CA ARG A 177 2.50 -11.82 15.27
C ARG A 177 1.22 -11.60 14.49
N CYS A 178 1.12 -10.47 13.79
CA CYS A 178 -0.01 -10.18 12.92
C CYS A 178 0.15 -10.82 11.54
N ASN A 179 -0.92 -10.91 10.75
CA ASN A 179 -0.89 -11.48 9.40
C ASN A 179 0.09 -10.80 8.44
N ILE A 180 0.32 -9.49 8.59
CA ILE A 180 1.30 -8.75 7.79
C ILE A 180 2.74 -9.18 8.13
N HIS A 181 3.03 -9.43 9.41
CA HIS A 181 4.35 -9.84 9.90
C HIS A 181 4.47 -11.36 10.10
N LEU A 182 3.49 -12.13 9.62
CA LEU A 182 3.54 -13.59 9.52
C LEU A 182 4.15 -13.95 8.16
N LEU A 183 5.11 -14.86 8.19
CA LEU A 183 5.80 -15.36 6.99
C LEU A 183 4.91 -16.27 6.13
N ASP A 184 3.65 -16.52 6.50
CA ASP A 184 2.74 -17.41 5.76
C ASP A 184 2.08 -16.64 4.60
N LYS A 185 2.60 -16.94 3.41
CA LYS A 185 2.39 -16.24 2.14
C LYS A 185 1.21 -16.82 1.36
N SER A 186 -0.01 -16.91 1.91
CA SER A 186 -1.15 -17.27 1.07
C SER A 186 -1.47 -16.12 0.11
N LYS A 187 -0.86 -16.14 -1.07
CA LYS A 187 -1.12 -15.23 -2.18
C LYS A 187 -2.57 -15.44 -2.63
N SER A 188 -3.44 -14.46 -2.39
CA SER A 188 -4.78 -14.44 -2.98
C SER A 188 -4.66 -13.85 -4.38
N ILE A 189 -5.14 -14.61 -5.37
CA ILE A 189 -5.06 -14.21 -6.78
C ILE A 189 -5.96 -13.03 -7.09
N ASN A 190 -6.96 -12.73 -6.25
CA ASN A 190 -7.89 -11.62 -6.51
C ASN A 190 -7.43 -10.31 -5.86
N ASP A 191 -6.32 -10.31 -5.10
CA ASP A 191 -5.90 -9.12 -4.34
C ASP A 191 -5.32 -8.02 -5.24
N TRP A 192 -4.84 -8.35 -6.44
CA TRP A 192 -4.30 -7.36 -7.38
C TRP A 192 -5.37 -6.36 -7.84
N GLU A 193 -6.62 -6.78 -7.98
CA GLU A 193 -7.73 -5.91 -8.39
C GLU A 193 -7.97 -4.80 -7.36
N ILE A 194 -7.84 -5.13 -6.07
CA ILE A 194 -7.98 -4.16 -4.99
C ILE A 194 -6.91 -3.07 -5.14
N VAL A 195 -5.66 -3.45 -5.44
CA VAL A 195 -4.58 -2.48 -5.66
C VAL A 195 -4.84 -1.66 -6.91
N TRP A 196 -5.25 -2.30 -8.00
CA TRP A 196 -5.56 -1.64 -9.27
C TRP A 196 -6.62 -0.55 -9.10
N ASP A 197 -7.68 -0.85 -8.35
CA ASP A 197 -8.77 0.07 -8.08
C ASP A 197 -8.36 1.23 -7.13
N MET A 198 -7.28 1.07 -6.37
CA MET A 198 -6.68 2.14 -5.54
C MET A 198 -5.74 3.07 -6.32
N MET A 199 -5.26 2.67 -7.50
CA MET A 199 -4.33 3.44 -8.32
C MET A 199 -5.03 4.46 -9.21
N ASN A 200 -4.44 5.65 -9.32
CA ASN A 200 -4.78 6.58 -10.39
C ASN A 200 -4.19 6.10 -11.75
N LYS A 201 -4.48 6.84 -12.83
CA LYS A 201 -4.04 6.47 -14.19
C LYS A 201 -2.51 6.42 -14.34
N GLU A 202 -1.79 7.36 -13.73
CA GLU A 202 -0.33 7.43 -13.83
C GLU A 202 0.34 6.23 -13.14
N CYS A 203 -0.10 5.90 -11.92
CA CYS A 203 0.36 4.71 -11.19
C CYS A 203 0.08 3.42 -11.95
N ARG A 204 -1.09 3.31 -12.60
CA ARG A 204 -1.45 2.15 -13.42
C ARG A 204 -0.51 1.98 -14.60
N ASN A 205 -0.29 3.05 -15.36
CA ASN A 205 0.60 3.03 -16.51
C ASN A 205 2.02 2.60 -16.11
N GLU A 206 2.54 3.12 -15.00
CA GLU A 206 3.88 2.80 -14.53
C GLU A 206 4.01 1.34 -14.05
N VAL A 207 3.03 0.84 -13.31
CA VAL A 207 3.07 -0.55 -12.81
C VAL A 207 2.99 -1.59 -13.93
N THR A 208 2.36 -1.22 -15.05
CA THR A 208 2.29 -2.05 -16.27
C THR A 208 3.51 -1.93 -17.17
N LEU A 209 4.53 -1.13 -16.82
CA LEU A 209 5.82 -1.12 -17.52
C LEU A 209 6.70 -2.26 -17.03
N VAL A 210 7.06 -3.19 -17.91
CA VAL A 210 7.88 -4.35 -17.56
C VAL A 210 9.29 -4.13 -18.10
N GLU A 211 10.26 -3.98 -17.20
CA GLU A 211 11.68 -3.93 -17.55
C GLU A 211 12.10 -5.25 -18.25
N ALA A 212 12.81 -5.14 -19.38
CA ALA A 212 13.17 -6.30 -20.19
C ALA A 212 14.04 -7.30 -19.43
N ASP A 213 15.02 -6.81 -18.66
CA ASP A 213 15.92 -7.63 -17.85
C ASP A 213 15.15 -8.37 -16.74
N SER A 214 14.18 -7.70 -16.09
CA SER A 214 13.33 -8.32 -15.07
C SER A 214 12.39 -9.39 -15.64
N LEU A 215 11.88 -9.19 -16.87
CA LEU A 215 11.10 -10.21 -17.55
C LEU A 215 11.98 -11.41 -17.93
N LEU A 216 13.22 -11.18 -18.39
CA LEU A 216 14.18 -12.24 -18.67
C LEU A 216 14.47 -13.06 -17.41
N ASP A 217 14.70 -12.42 -16.28
CA ASP A 217 14.88 -13.12 -14.99
C ASP A 217 13.66 -13.98 -14.64
N THR A 218 12.46 -13.45 -14.86
CA THR A 218 11.21 -14.19 -14.65
C THR A 218 11.11 -15.39 -15.58
N LEU A 219 11.45 -15.20 -16.86
CA LEU A 219 11.43 -16.22 -17.90
C LEU A 219 12.46 -17.34 -17.63
N GLU A 220 13.69 -17.00 -17.27
CA GLU A 220 14.72 -17.97 -16.95
C GLU A 220 14.34 -18.81 -15.73
N ASN A 221 13.81 -18.16 -14.69
CA ASN A 221 13.31 -18.86 -13.51
C ASN A 221 12.14 -19.79 -13.85
N TYR A 222 11.23 -19.35 -14.72
CA TYR A 222 10.15 -20.16 -15.25
C TYR A 222 10.67 -21.38 -16.02
N LEU A 223 11.52 -21.18 -17.02
CA LEU A 223 12.10 -22.25 -17.84
C LEU A 223 12.97 -23.23 -17.03
N ARG A 224 13.55 -22.79 -15.90
CA ARG A 224 14.30 -23.64 -14.97
C ARG A 224 13.37 -24.44 -14.05
N LYS A 225 12.28 -23.83 -13.59
CA LYS A 225 11.26 -24.48 -12.75
C LYS A 225 10.54 -25.61 -13.49
N HIS A 226 10.30 -25.42 -14.79
CA HIS A 226 9.57 -26.37 -15.65
C HIS A 226 10.51 -27.21 -16.51
N LYS A 227 10.11 -28.45 -16.79
CA LYS A 227 10.91 -29.41 -17.58
C LYS A 227 10.69 -29.20 -19.08
N PHE A 228 11.22 -28.10 -19.63
CA PHE A 228 11.28 -27.90 -21.08
C PHE A 228 12.48 -28.65 -21.69
N CYS A 229 12.29 -29.28 -22.85
CA CYS A 229 13.43 -29.76 -23.66
C CYS A 229 14.20 -28.58 -24.27
N SER A 230 15.45 -28.80 -24.70
CA SER A 230 16.31 -27.74 -25.25
C SER A 230 15.69 -27.00 -26.43
N GLU A 231 15.03 -27.71 -27.34
CA GLU A 231 14.35 -27.11 -28.50
C GLU A 231 13.19 -26.20 -28.09
N CYS A 232 12.36 -26.64 -27.14
CA CYS A 232 11.25 -25.82 -26.66
C CYS A 232 11.76 -24.57 -25.92
N LYS A 233 12.88 -24.66 -25.17
CA LYS A 233 13.50 -23.50 -24.53
C LYS A 233 13.94 -22.46 -25.56
N LEU A 234 14.62 -22.91 -26.62
CA LEU A 234 15.06 -22.02 -27.70
C LEU A 234 13.88 -21.33 -28.39
N LYS A 235 12.77 -22.04 -28.61
CA LYS A 235 11.55 -21.43 -29.19
C LYS A 235 10.92 -20.38 -28.29
N VAL A 236 10.93 -20.59 -26.97
CA VAL A 236 10.44 -19.58 -26.01
C VAL A 236 11.33 -18.34 -26.01
N LEU A 237 12.66 -18.52 -26.05
CA LEU A 237 13.59 -17.40 -26.17
C LEU A 237 13.43 -16.66 -27.51
N GLU A 238 13.22 -17.38 -28.61
CA GLU A 238 12.90 -16.78 -29.91
C GLU A 238 11.60 -15.95 -29.84
N ALA A 239 10.55 -16.44 -29.18
CA ALA A 239 9.31 -15.70 -28.99
C ALA A 239 9.51 -14.42 -28.14
N TYR A 240 10.43 -14.45 -27.17
CA TYR A 240 10.84 -13.27 -26.40
C TYR A 240 11.58 -12.25 -27.29
N ASP A 241 12.55 -12.71 -28.09
CA ASP A 241 13.30 -11.84 -28.99
C ASP A 241 12.37 -11.14 -30.00
N LEU A 242 11.36 -11.84 -30.52
CA LEU A 242 10.35 -11.23 -31.40
C LEU A 242 9.46 -10.20 -30.70
N LEU A 243 9.18 -10.38 -29.41
CA LEU A 243 8.45 -9.38 -28.63
C LEU A 243 9.28 -8.10 -28.51
N MET A 244 10.58 -8.25 -28.28
CA MET A 244 11.50 -7.11 -28.13
C MET A 244 11.82 -6.45 -29.48
N ASP A 245 11.92 -7.24 -30.55
CA ASP A 245 12.10 -6.78 -31.92
C ASP A 245 10.77 -6.30 -32.50
N ASN A 246 10.46 -5.02 -32.27
CA ASN A 246 9.29 -4.28 -32.79
C ASN A 246 9.22 -4.13 -34.33
N THR A 247 9.86 -5.02 -35.11
CA THR A 247 9.89 -4.93 -36.57
C THR A 247 8.85 -5.87 -37.18
N ASP A 248 7.78 -5.30 -37.73
CA ASP A 248 6.69 -6.03 -38.41
C ASP A 248 7.18 -7.01 -39.49
N TYR A 249 8.32 -6.70 -40.12
CA TYR A 249 8.92 -7.53 -41.16
C TYR A 249 9.34 -8.91 -40.65
N LYS A 250 9.93 -9.00 -39.45
CA LYS A 250 10.33 -10.29 -38.86
C LYS A 250 9.11 -11.13 -38.46
N HIS A 251 8.04 -10.49 -38.01
CA HIS A 251 6.80 -11.17 -37.58
C HIS A 251 6.08 -11.84 -38.76
N GLN A 252 6.10 -11.23 -39.95
CA GLN A 252 5.43 -11.75 -41.15
C GLN A 252 6.16 -12.95 -41.80
N GLU A 253 7.48 -13.05 -41.62
CA GLU A 253 8.28 -14.14 -42.18
C GLU A 253 8.29 -15.40 -41.28
N GLN A 254 7.95 -15.27 -40.00
CA GLN A 254 8.03 -16.38 -39.06
C GLN A 254 6.78 -17.26 -39.04
N LYS A 255 6.94 -18.49 -39.52
CA LYS A 255 5.88 -19.50 -39.55
C LYS A 255 5.41 -19.85 -38.13
N GLY A 256 4.12 -19.63 -37.86
CA GLY A 256 3.48 -19.96 -36.59
C GLY A 256 3.49 -18.81 -35.58
N PHE A 257 3.98 -17.62 -35.96
CA PHE A 257 3.79 -16.40 -35.18
C PHE A 257 2.33 -15.95 -35.26
N CYS A 258 1.76 -15.61 -34.11
CA CYS A 258 0.40 -15.07 -34.00
C CYS A 258 0.46 -13.65 -33.44
N SER A 259 0.23 -12.65 -34.29
CA SER A 259 0.24 -11.23 -33.87
C SER A 259 -0.83 -10.91 -32.82
N ALA A 260 -1.99 -11.56 -32.91
CA ALA A 260 -3.09 -11.37 -31.95
C ALA A 260 -2.72 -11.77 -30.51
N LEU A 261 -1.75 -12.68 -30.31
CA LEU A 261 -1.30 -13.04 -28.96
C LEU A 261 -0.52 -11.90 -28.29
N TYR A 262 0.18 -11.08 -29.06
CA TYR A 262 0.94 -9.93 -28.54
C TYR A 262 0.17 -8.61 -28.69
N GLU A 263 -1.11 -8.65 -29.11
CA GLU A 263 -1.98 -7.49 -29.07
C GLU A 263 -2.09 -6.97 -27.63
N GLY A 264 -1.90 -5.66 -27.44
CA GLY A 264 -1.82 -5.04 -26.10
C GLY A 264 -0.42 -5.05 -25.48
N LEU A 265 0.60 -5.57 -26.17
CA LEU A 265 2.00 -5.44 -25.78
C LEU A 265 2.76 -4.55 -26.78
N ARG A 266 3.66 -3.70 -26.26
CA ARG A 266 4.54 -2.89 -27.11
C ARG A 266 5.91 -2.76 -26.44
N ALA A 267 6.96 -3.30 -27.07
CA ALA A 267 8.32 -3.10 -26.58
C ALA A 267 8.82 -1.68 -26.87
N CYS A 268 9.79 -1.22 -26.09
CA CYS A 268 10.59 -0.03 -26.33
C CYS A 268 12.03 -0.50 -26.35
N THR A 269 12.60 -0.68 -27.55
CA THR A 269 13.94 -1.23 -27.74
C THR A 269 15.05 -0.34 -27.16
N ASN A 270 14.89 0.98 -27.27
CA ASN A 270 15.88 1.95 -26.79
C ASN A 270 15.97 1.97 -25.25
N ASP A 271 14.80 1.96 -24.61
CA ASP A 271 14.66 2.08 -23.16
C ASP A 271 14.47 0.71 -22.47
N LYS A 272 14.58 -0.38 -23.23
CA LYS A 272 14.54 -1.79 -22.79
C LYS A 272 13.39 -2.14 -21.84
N HIS A 273 12.17 -1.79 -22.22
CA HIS A 273 10.98 -2.17 -21.46
C HIS A 273 9.81 -2.52 -22.36
N ILE A 274 8.77 -3.13 -21.80
CA ILE A 274 7.54 -3.52 -22.46
C ILE A 274 6.39 -2.77 -21.82
N HIS A 275 5.62 -2.05 -22.64
CA HIS A 275 4.33 -1.51 -22.27
C HIS A 275 3.27 -2.61 -22.37
N VAL A 276 2.67 -2.96 -21.24
CA VAL A 276 1.47 -3.79 -21.19
C VAL A 276 0.25 -2.88 -21.17
N ASP A 277 -0.77 -3.18 -21.98
CA ASP A 277 -2.01 -2.40 -22.03
C ASP A 277 -2.61 -2.29 -20.61
N PRO A 278 -2.78 -1.07 -20.05
CA PRO A 278 -3.37 -0.85 -18.73
C PRO A 278 -4.90 -1.04 -18.73
N ASN A 279 -5.40 -2.04 -19.46
CA ASN A 279 -6.79 -2.46 -19.45
C ASN A 279 -6.98 -3.56 -18.39
N LYS A 280 -7.95 -3.36 -17.48
CA LYS A 280 -8.21 -4.30 -16.38
C LYS A 280 -8.56 -5.71 -16.86
N GLU A 281 -9.30 -5.85 -17.95
CA GLU A 281 -9.66 -7.15 -18.54
C GLU A 281 -8.44 -7.86 -19.12
N PHE A 282 -7.59 -7.12 -19.84
CA PHE A 282 -6.34 -7.66 -20.39
C PHE A 282 -5.40 -8.15 -19.28
N LEU A 283 -5.23 -7.36 -18.22
CA LEU A 283 -4.43 -7.73 -17.05
C LEU A 283 -5.01 -8.95 -16.32
N SER A 284 -6.33 -9.01 -16.17
CA SER A 284 -7.01 -10.15 -15.57
C SER A 284 -6.72 -11.43 -16.36
N ASN A 285 -6.81 -11.37 -17.69
CA ASN A 285 -6.48 -12.50 -18.57
C ASN A 285 -5.01 -12.95 -18.41
N LEU A 286 -4.05 -12.02 -18.36
CA LEU A 286 -2.63 -12.33 -18.13
C LEU A 286 -2.41 -12.99 -16.77
N ILE A 287 -3.00 -12.46 -15.70
CA ILE A 287 -2.83 -12.99 -14.34
C ILE A 287 -3.51 -14.36 -14.19
N SER A 288 -4.68 -14.55 -14.78
CA SER A 288 -5.37 -15.85 -14.79
C SER A 288 -4.56 -16.93 -15.51
N ARG A 289 -3.83 -16.59 -16.58
CA ARG A 289 -2.91 -17.53 -17.25
C ARG A 289 -1.77 -17.98 -16.31
N ALA A 290 -1.29 -17.06 -15.47
CA ALA A 290 -0.23 -17.31 -14.50
C ALA A 290 -0.69 -18.04 -13.22
N GLU A 291 -1.99 -18.15 -12.97
CA GLU A 291 -2.56 -18.66 -11.71
C GLU A 291 -1.96 -20.02 -11.28
N LEU A 292 -1.87 -20.96 -12.22
CA LEU A 292 -1.34 -22.30 -11.94
C LEU A 292 0.12 -22.27 -11.50
N GLU A 293 0.88 -21.31 -11.99
CA GLU A 293 2.31 -21.16 -11.70
C GLU A 293 2.54 -20.44 -10.37
N ILE A 294 1.67 -19.48 -10.05
CA ILE A 294 1.61 -18.78 -8.77
C ILE A 294 1.32 -19.76 -7.63
N ARG A 295 0.48 -20.78 -7.87
CA ARG A 295 0.16 -21.86 -6.90
C ARG A 295 1.23 -22.95 -6.82
N ASP A 296 2.42 -22.69 -7.37
CA ASP A 296 3.61 -23.55 -7.35
C ASP A 296 3.43 -24.96 -7.95
N SER A 297 2.79 -25.04 -9.11
CA SER A 297 2.60 -26.31 -9.83
C SER A 297 3.78 -26.61 -10.76
N ARG A 298 4.69 -27.53 -10.37
CA ARG A 298 5.71 -28.02 -11.31
C ARG A 298 5.11 -28.96 -12.34
N ARG A 299 5.36 -28.67 -13.63
CA ARG A 299 4.84 -29.46 -14.75
C ARG A 299 5.85 -29.63 -15.87
N GLU A 300 5.66 -30.69 -16.64
CA GLU A 300 6.28 -30.83 -17.95
C GLU A 300 5.57 -29.90 -18.93
N ARG A 301 6.33 -29.16 -19.72
CA ARG A 301 5.85 -28.14 -20.67
C ARG A 301 6.59 -28.30 -21.99
N HIS A 302 5.88 -28.09 -23.09
CA HIS A 302 6.42 -28.22 -24.44
C HIS A 302 5.88 -27.08 -25.31
N ALA A 303 6.78 -26.25 -25.83
CA ALA A 303 6.48 -25.18 -26.78
C ALA A 303 6.94 -25.58 -28.17
N LYS A 304 6.17 -26.48 -28.82
CA LYS A 304 6.55 -27.07 -30.12
C LYS A 304 6.37 -26.14 -31.30
N THR A 305 5.52 -25.13 -31.16
CA THR A 305 5.20 -24.13 -32.17
C THR A 305 5.39 -22.74 -31.58
N LEU A 306 5.58 -21.74 -32.44
CA LEU A 306 5.94 -20.41 -32.02
C LEU A 306 4.78 -19.70 -31.27
N ASP A 307 3.54 -19.91 -31.70
CA ASP A 307 2.34 -19.48 -30.97
C ASP A 307 2.31 -20.04 -29.53
N ILE A 308 2.60 -21.33 -29.32
CA ILE A 308 2.69 -21.90 -27.97
C ILE A 308 3.85 -21.24 -27.19
N ALA A 309 4.95 -20.94 -27.85
CA ALA A 309 6.06 -20.23 -27.21
C ALA A 309 5.67 -18.79 -26.79
N GLN A 310 4.90 -18.08 -27.62
CA GLN A 310 4.32 -16.77 -27.28
C GLN A 310 3.38 -16.87 -26.06
N GLU A 311 2.58 -17.93 -25.96
CA GLU A 311 1.72 -18.17 -24.78
C GLU A 311 2.52 -18.34 -23.48
N GLU A 312 3.72 -18.93 -23.54
CA GLU A 312 4.61 -19.02 -22.38
C GLU A 312 5.20 -17.64 -22.01
N ILE A 313 5.45 -16.76 -22.99
CA ILE A 313 5.85 -15.37 -22.73
C ILE A 313 4.73 -14.60 -22.02
N LEU A 314 3.48 -14.72 -22.49
CA LEU A 314 2.33 -14.12 -21.81
C LEU A 314 2.16 -14.63 -20.39
N THR A 315 2.40 -15.93 -20.17
CA THR A 315 2.39 -16.52 -18.83
C THR A 315 3.45 -15.88 -17.94
N CYS A 316 4.67 -15.66 -18.45
CA CYS A 316 5.75 -15.01 -17.69
C CYS A 316 5.44 -13.54 -17.35
N ILE A 317 4.84 -12.79 -18.29
CA ILE A 317 4.36 -11.42 -18.03
C ILE A 317 3.28 -11.44 -16.94
N GLY A 318 2.34 -12.37 -16.99
CA GLY A 318 1.32 -12.56 -15.96
C GLY A 318 1.91 -12.85 -14.57
N ILE A 319 2.93 -13.72 -14.49
CA ILE A 319 3.65 -14.00 -13.24
C ILE A 319 4.30 -12.72 -12.72
N TYR A 320 5.05 -12.01 -13.56
CA TYR A 320 5.75 -10.78 -13.19
C TYR A 320 4.80 -9.72 -12.62
N LEU A 321 3.72 -9.43 -13.37
CA LEU A 321 2.72 -8.44 -12.95
C LEU A 321 2.05 -8.86 -11.65
N PHE A 322 1.67 -10.12 -11.51
CA PHE A 322 1.07 -10.62 -10.28
C PHE A 322 2.00 -10.43 -9.07
N GLU A 323 3.28 -10.77 -9.20
CA GLU A 323 4.25 -10.62 -8.11
C GLU A 323 4.48 -9.16 -7.76
N ARG A 324 4.52 -8.28 -8.75
CA ARG A 324 4.55 -6.84 -8.54
C ARG A 324 3.30 -6.36 -7.80
N PHE A 325 2.09 -6.71 -8.24
CA PHE A 325 0.86 -6.32 -7.56
C PHE A 325 0.77 -6.86 -6.12
N ASP A 326 1.15 -8.12 -5.88
CA ASP A 326 1.19 -8.73 -4.55
C ASP A 326 2.18 -7.99 -3.63
N LYS A 327 3.35 -7.61 -4.15
CA LYS A 327 4.32 -6.77 -3.42
C LYS A 327 3.71 -5.42 -3.04
N ILE A 328 3.10 -4.72 -4.01
CA ILE A 328 2.47 -3.42 -3.77
C ILE A 328 1.35 -3.54 -2.74
N TYR A 329 0.46 -4.53 -2.90
CA TYR A 329 -0.63 -4.80 -1.97
C TYR A 329 -0.13 -4.93 -0.53
N ARG A 330 0.88 -5.77 -0.32
CA ARG A 330 1.46 -6.03 1.01
C ARG A 330 2.09 -4.77 1.58
N THR A 331 2.82 -4.00 0.77
CA THR A 331 3.42 -2.75 1.23
C THR A 331 2.34 -1.75 1.63
N ILE A 332 1.30 -1.56 0.82
CA ILE A 332 0.15 -0.70 1.19
C ILE A 332 -0.45 -1.14 2.53
N ARG A 333 -0.74 -2.43 2.70
CA ARG A 333 -1.32 -2.94 3.96
C ARG A 333 -0.42 -2.71 5.15
N SER A 334 0.89 -2.91 4.98
CA SER A 334 1.90 -2.68 6.02
C SER A 334 1.98 -1.21 6.41
N GLU A 335 2.08 -0.32 5.43
CA GLU A 335 2.17 1.13 5.67
C GLU A 335 0.86 1.69 6.24
N GLU A 336 -0.29 1.25 5.74
CA GLU A 336 -1.61 1.59 6.29
C GLU A 336 -1.72 1.25 7.78
N GLN A 337 -1.36 0.01 8.13
CA GLN A 337 -1.44 -0.44 9.52
C GLN A 337 -0.45 0.33 10.41
N THR A 338 0.77 0.55 9.92
CA THR A 338 1.82 1.30 10.64
C THR A 338 1.38 2.73 10.90
N TRP A 339 0.84 3.40 9.88
CA TRP A 339 0.31 4.74 9.97
C TRP A 339 -0.84 4.83 10.98
N LYS A 340 -1.86 3.96 10.84
CA LYS A 340 -3.03 3.94 11.75
C LYS A 340 -2.62 3.68 13.19
N LEU A 341 -1.67 2.77 13.40
CA LEU A 341 -1.18 2.43 14.72
C LEU A 341 -0.48 3.61 15.39
N LEU A 342 0.46 4.26 14.69
CA LEU A 342 1.13 5.45 15.19
C LEU A 342 0.14 6.58 15.47
N PHE A 343 -0.78 6.82 14.53
CA PHE A 343 -1.78 7.87 14.65
C PHE A 343 -2.65 7.71 15.90
N TYR A 344 -3.28 6.54 16.09
CA TYR A 344 -4.16 6.31 17.24
C TYR A 344 -3.41 6.29 18.56
N ILE A 345 -2.18 5.76 18.59
CA ILE A 345 -1.36 5.77 19.80
C ILE A 345 -0.96 7.18 20.18
N ALA A 346 -0.48 7.98 19.23
CA ALA A 346 -0.10 9.36 19.49
C ALA A 346 -1.28 10.16 20.04
N ILE A 347 -2.47 10.01 19.45
CA ILE A 347 -3.70 10.64 19.95
C ILE A 347 -4.05 10.19 21.36
N ASP A 348 -3.99 8.88 21.65
CA ASP A 348 -4.36 8.39 22.98
C ASP A 348 -3.35 8.85 24.04
N CYS A 349 -2.05 8.92 23.70
CA CYS A 349 -1.05 9.53 24.56
C CYS A 349 -1.34 11.02 24.81
N LEU A 350 -1.71 11.79 23.77
CA LEU A 350 -2.10 13.20 23.91
C LEU A 350 -3.33 13.35 24.81
N ARG A 351 -4.34 12.48 24.64
CA ARG A 351 -5.54 12.45 25.49
C ARG A 351 -5.17 12.18 26.95
N LEU A 352 -4.27 11.24 27.22
CA LEU A 352 -3.82 10.95 28.58
C LEU A 352 -3.04 12.14 29.17
N SER A 353 -2.19 12.80 28.38
CA SER A 353 -1.47 14.00 28.80
C SER A 353 -2.43 15.14 29.19
N MET A 354 -3.48 15.37 28.40
CA MET A 354 -4.52 16.35 28.69
C MET A 354 -5.40 16.05 29.91
N ILE A 355 -5.44 14.80 30.38
CA ILE A 355 -6.20 14.42 31.58
C ILE A 355 -5.34 14.60 32.85
N LEU A 356 -4.02 14.51 32.70
CA LEU A 356 -3.06 14.60 33.81
C LEU A 356 -2.67 16.04 34.15
N ASN A 357 -2.84 16.97 33.21
CA ASN A 357 -2.77 18.42 33.41
C ASN A 357 -4.18 18.99 33.58
#